data_AF-A0A9D0ZXV5-F1
#
_entry.id   AF-A0A9D0ZXV5-F1
#
_cell.length_a   1.000
_cell.length_b   1.000
_cell.length_c   1.000
_cell.angle_alpha   90.00
_cell.angle_beta   90.00
_cell.angle_gamma   90.00
#
_symmetry.space_group_name_H-M   'P 1'
#
loop_
_entity.id
_entity.type
_entity.pdbx_description
1 polymer ?
#
loop_
_entity_poly.entity_id
_entity_poly.type
_entity_poly.pdbx_seq_one_letter_code
_entity_poly.pdbx_strand_id
1 'polypeptide(L)'
;MKKIKFFTVLTLLLLFWGAVQVHAAEGTILNVYHQGTQASKGSGSITWQYVAMDTGKQLGGEPVSAAAVILSGNGSTLDYAPEYCAAHQWKPVAPWTETAEQGAIASRVIVKGSVSDLGTYAFSGMRNLSTVILEEGVLSIGDYAFSNNPNLTAIYLPDSVASISNSAFGAINRDAVIRCSQDSYAYAYAKEQGLKVQPAVCTHGQTSWKETRKATCTATGQKIQTCPDCGAILKTETIPALGHSWSGWTVIEKASVHSPEKQERTCSRCSAKEHRTVGSVLTPPSSPVKAASLKLSGKSSLLTGKSLRLKLSVAPSNAEKPSVTWKSSNSRYASVSSSGVVKAKTAGAGKTVTITAAARDGSGAKAAIRIKIKGAVKKIKLQAPKTLKTGKKARIKATVTVGKGGSKALTWKSSNRNYAVVTSKGVVKALKRGKGKTVTITAAARDGSGRKARVRIRLK
;
A
#
# COMPACT_ATOMS: atom_id res chain seq x y z
N MET A 1 -53.47 -11.23 -78.65
CA MET A 1 -53.72 -9.83 -78.24
C MET A 1 -55.08 -9.72 -77.58
N LYS A 2 -55.16 -9.75 -76.24
CA LYS A 2 -56.37 -9.37 -75.50
C LYS A 2 -55.92 -8.71 -74.19
N LYS A 3 -56.25 -7.41 -74.06
CA LYS A 3 -56.05 -6.58 -72.88
C LYS A 3 -57.04 -7.03 -71.81
N ILE A 4 -56.58 -7.31 -70.59
CA ILE A 4 -57.42 -7.46 -69.40
C ILE A 4 -57.04 -6.34 -68.44
N LYS A 5 -58.01 -5.44 -68.21
CA LYS A 5 -57.97 -4.43 -67.16
C LYS A 5 -58.28 -5.13 -65.83
N PHE A 6 -57.48 -4.89 -64.80
CA PHE A 6 -57.87 -5.13 -63.42
C PHE A 6 -57.84 -3.81 -62.65
N PHE A 7 -59.00 -3.45 -62.10
CA PHE A 7 -59.16 -2.46 -61.05
C PHE A 7 -58.47 -2.97 -59.79
N THR A 8 -57.72 -2.12 -59.08
CA THR A 8 -57.47 -2.34 -57.65
C THR A 8 -57.34 -1.02 -56.92
N VAL A 9 -58.42 -0.72 -56.19
CA VAL A 9 -58.52 -0.11 -54.85
C VAL A 9 -57.46 0.91 -54.44
N LEU A 10 -57.96 2.14 -54.34
CA LEU A 10 -57.47 3.27 -53.56
C LEU A 10 -57.24 2.87 -52.09
N THR A 11 -55.98 2.77 -51.67
CA THR A 11 -55.60 2.87 -50.25
C THR A 11 -54.69 4.06 -50.07
N LEU A 12 -55.25 5.04 -49.36
CA LEU A 12 -54.60 6.23 -48.83
C LEU A 12 -53.42 5.83 -47.93
N LEU A 13 -52.19 6.02 -48.39
CA LEU A 13 -51.04 6.20 -47.49
C LEU A 13 -50.43 7.57 -47.78
N LEU A 14 -50.96 8.57 -47.07
CA LEU A 14 -50.24 9.80 -46.75
C LEU A 14 -49.03 9.40 -45.90
N LEU A 15 -47.92 9.05 -46.53
CA LEU A 15 -46.63 9.20 -45.88
C LEU A 15 -46.23 10.65 -46.06
N PHE A 16 -46.53 11.42 -45.01
CA PHE A 16 -45.78 12.62 -44.66
C PHE A 16 -44.29 12.28 -44.74
N TRP A 17 -43.66 12.60 -45.88
CA TRP A 17 -42.25 12.91 -45.90
C TRP A 17 -42.12 14.35 -45.40
N GLY A 18 -42.46 14.53 -44.12
CA GLY A 18 -41.88 15.59 -43.33
C GLY A 18 -40.42 15.20 -43.18
N ALA A 19 -39.60 15.53 -44.19
CA ALA A 19 -38.18 15.67 -43.98
C ALA A 19 -38.04 16.80 -42.96
N VAL A 20 -38.09 16.44 -41.68
CA VAL A 20 -37.50 17.24 -40.63
C VAL A 20 -36.04 17.34 -41.03
N GLN A 21 -35.67 18.43 -41.70
CA GLN A 21 -34.27 18.81 -41.80
C GLN A 21 -33.81 19.01 -40.36
N VAL A 22 -33.22 17.96 -39.82
CA VAL A 22 -32.51 18.00 -38.55
C VAL A 22 -31.34 18.92 -38.81
N HIS A 23 -31.50 20.19 -38.46
CA HIS A 23 -30.44 21.18 -38.63
C HIS A 23 -29.26 20.70 -37.79
N ALA A 24 -28.11 20.56 -38.44
CA ALA A 24 -26.87 20.34 -37.72
C ALA A 24 -26.67 21.54 -36.79
N ALA A 25 -26.21 21.32 -35.56
CA ALA A 25 -25.97 22.44 -34.65
C ALA A 25 -24.96 23.41 -35.29
N GLU A 26 -25.11 24.72 -35.08
CA GLU A 26 -24.19 25.72 -35.63
C GLU A 26 -22.73 25.35 -35.32
N GLY A 27 -21.87 25.35 -36.35
CA GLY A 27 -20.48 24.89 -36.24
C GLY A 27 -20.27 23.37 -36.33
N THR A 28 -21.30 22.59 -36.66
CA THR A 28 -21.13 21.17 -37.03
C THR A 28 -20.25 21.08 -38.28
N ILE A 29 -19.24 20.21 -38.22
CA ILE A 29 -18.43 19.86 -39.38
C ILE A 29 -19.32 19.08 -40.35
N LEU A 30 -19.61 19.70 -41.49
CA LEU A 30 -20.39 19.08 -42.55
C LEU A 30 -19.52 18.13 -43.37
N ASN A 31 -18.28 18.54 -43.69
CA ASN A 31 -17.32 17.76 -44.46
C ASN A 31 -15.88 18.19 -44.13
N VAL A 32 -14.92 17.27 -44.29
CA VAL A 32 -13.48 17.54 -44.25
C VAL A 32 -12.93 17.40 -45.67
N TYR A 33 -12.29 18.43 -46.20
CA TYR A 33 -11.82 18.45 -47.60
C TYR A 33 -10.32 18.28 -47.75
N HIS A 34 -9.55 18.75 -46.76
CA HIS A 34 -8.10 18.64 -46.77
C HIS A 34 -7.58 18.54 -45.35
N GLN A 35 -6.54 17.74 -45.13
CA GLN A 35 -5.96 17.57 -43.81
C GLN A 35 -4.51 17.14 -43.92
N GLY A 36 -3.74 17.42 -42.87
CA GLY A 36 -2.35 17.03 -42.80
C GLY A 36 -1.85 16.98 -41.37
N THR A 37 -0.62 16.48 -41.24
CA THR A 37 0.08 16.36 -39.96
C THR A 37 1.49 16.88 -40.12
N GLN A 38 1.98 17.61 -39.12
CA GLN A 38 3.36 18.06 -39.03
C GLN A 38 3.91 17.78 -37.62
N ALA A 39 5.23 17.77 -37.48
CA ALA A 39 5.86 17.74 -36.17
C ALA A 39 5.60 19.05 -35.41
N SER A 40 5.39 18.96 -34.10
CA SER A 40 5.37 20.13 -33.21
C SER A 40 6.79 20.62 -32.91
N LYS A 41 6.95 21.86 -32.43
CA LYS A 41 8.20 22.31 -31.80
C LYS A 41 8.36 21.55 -30.46
N GLY A 42 9.20 20.53 -30.45
CA GLY A 42 9.38 19.60 -29.33
C GLY A 42 8.83 18.20 -29.61
N SER A 43 8.44 17.46 -28.57
CA SER A 43 7.86 16.11 -28.72
C SER A 43 6.35 16.17 -28.96
N GLY A 44 5.90 15.86 -30.18
CA GLY A 44 4.48 15.85 -30.51
C GLY A 44 4.22 16.02 -32.00
N SER A 45 2.93 16.14 -32.34
CA SER A 45 2.48 16.40 -33.70
C SER A 45 1.25 17.30 -33.69
N ILE A 46 1.16 18.16 -34.69
CA ILE A 46 0.01 19.02 -34.96
C ILE A 46 -0.69 18.49 -36.21
N THR A 47 -1.98 18.26 -36.08
CA THR A 47 -2.88 17.90 -37.17
C THR A 47 -3.76 19.08 -37.52
N TRP A 48 -3.96 19.32 -38.81
CA TRP A 48 -4.85 20.37 -39.29
C TRP A 48 -5.89 19.80 -40.26
N GLN A 49 -7.09 20.39 -40.26
CA GLN A 49 -8.20 20.00 -41.12
C GLN A 49 -8.90 21.24 -41.68
N TYR A 50 -9.11 21.29 -42.99
CA TYR A 50 -10.06 22.18 -43.63
C TYR A 50 -11.43 21.54 -43.68
N VAL A 51 -12.40 22.26 -43.16
CA VAL A 51 -13.76 21.75 -43.01
C VAL A 51 -14.78 22.76 -43.52
N ALA A 52 -15.87 22.27 -44.11
CA ALA A 52 -17.10 23.04 -44.22
C ALA A 52 -17.84 22.94 -42.91
N MET A 53 -18.25 24.07 -42.38
CA MET A 53 -19.12 24.16 -41.21
C MET A 53 -20.46 24.73 -41.60
N ASP A 54 -21.53 24.18 -41.01
CA ASP A 54 -22.85 24.77 -41.08
C ASP A 54 -22.83 26.12 -40.34
N THR A 55 -23.15 27.21 -41.05
CA THR A 55 -23.21 28.57 -40.46
C THR A 55 -24.57 28.89 -39.87
N GLY A 56 -25.55 28.00 -39.98
CA GLY A 56 -26.94 28.25 -39.55
C GLY A 56 -27.67 29.31 -40.39
N LYS A 57 -27.02 29.95 -41.38
CA LYS A 57 -27.66 30.88 -42.31
C LYS A 57 -28.20 30.15 -43.52
N GLN A 58 -29.39 30.53 -43.98
CA GLN A 58 -29.97 30.05 -45.23
C GLN A 58 -30.02 31.17 -46.28
N LEU A 59 -29.58 30.85 -47.49
CA LEU A 59 -29.75 31.69 -48.69
C LEU A 59 -30.45 30.84 -49.74
N GLY A 60 -31.70 31.18 -50.08
CA GLY A 60 -32.48 30.42 -51.06
C GLY A 60 -32.86 29.00 -50.66
N GLY A 61 -32.84 28.66 -49.36
CA GLY A 61 -33.22 27.34 -48.84
C GLY A 61 -32.08 26.33 -48.69
N GLU A 62 -30.85 26.70 -49.08
CA GLU A 62 -29.64 25.88 -48.85
C GLU A 62 -28.83 26.43 -47.67
N PRO A 63 -28.23 25.56 -46.82
CA PRO A 63 -27.35 25.99 -45.74
C PRO A 63 -26.08 26.63 -46.29
N VAL A 64 -25.74 27.82 -45.80
CA VAL A 64 -24.48 28.49 -46.15
C VAL A 64 -23.35 27.78 -45.39
N SER A 65 -22.36 27.25 -46.11
CA SER A 65 -21.17 26.64 -45.50
C SER A 65 -20.03 27.63 -45.40
N ALA A 66 -19.38 27.71 -44.23
CA ALA A 66 -18.14 28.46 -44.06
C ALA A 66 -16.96 27.48 -44.00
N ALA A 67 -15.88 27.79 -44.73
CA ALA A 67 -14.63 27.05 -44.63
C ALA A 67 -13.89 27.45 -43.34
N ALA A 68 -13.49 26.48 -42.53
CA ALA A 68 -12.68 26.68 -41.34
C ALA A 68 -11.45 25.78 -41.34
N VAL A 69 -10.35 26.27 -40.75
CA VAL A 69 -9.19 25.45 -40.39
C VAL A 69 -9.31 25.06 -38.92
N ILE A 70 -9.20 23.77 -38.62
CA ILE A 70 -9.10 23.25 -37.26
C ILE A 70 -7.69 22.72 -37.02
N LEU A 71 -6.99 23.24 -36.01
CA LEU A 71 -5.74 22.67 -35.50
C LEU A 71 -6.01 21.85 -34.25
N SER A 72 -5.37 20.68 -34.17
CA SER A 72 -5.42 19.74 -33.04
C SER A 72 -4.09 19.00 -32.92
N GLY A 73 -3.95 18.15 -31.91
CA GLY A 73 -2.68 17.45 -31.62
C GLY A 73 -1.97 18.05 -30.41
N ASN A 74 -0.74 17.62 -30.15
CA ASN A 74 -0.04 17.91 -28.90
C ASN A 74 1.25 18.70 -29.17
N GLY A 75 1.47 19.74 -28.37
CA GLY A 75 2.67 20.58 -28.41
C GLY A 75 2.46 21.90 -29.13
N SER A 76 3.56 22.62 -29.39
CA SER A 76 3.56 23.93 -30.02
C SER A 76 3.64 23.80 -31.55
N THR A 77 2.97 24.68 -32.28
CA THR A 77 3.22 24.84 -33.73
C THR A 77 4.65 25.36 -33.98
N LEU A 78 5.16 25.20 -35.20
CA LEU A 78 6.50 25.66 -35.57
C LEU A 78 6.53 27.20 -35.73
N ASP A 79 7.73 27.76 -35.88
CA ASP A 79 7.90 29.13 -36.34
C ASP A 79 7.96 29.14 -37.88
N TYR A 80 7.03 29.83 -38.51
CA TYR A 80 6.85 29.85 -39.97
C TYR A 80 7.52 31.06 -40.63
N ALA A 81 7.65 31.01 -41.96
CA ALA A 81 8.01 32.15 -42.79
C ALA A 81 6.74 32.93 -43.21
N PRO A 82 6.82 34.26 -43.37
CA PRO A 82 5.76 35.01 -44.05
C PRO A 82 5.74 34.65 -45.53
N GLU A 83 4.55 34.56 -46.14
CA GLU A 83 4.34 34.22 -47.57
C GLU A 83 5.07 35.14 -48.56
N TYR A 84 5.63 36.28 -48.12
CA TYR A 84 6.15 37.35 -48.98
C TYR A 84 7.65 37.66 -48.86
N CYS A 85 8.50 36.74 -48.37
CA CYS A 85 9.93 37.03 -48.22
C CYS A 85 10.85 35.92 -48.74
N ALA A 86 11.56 36.20 -49.85
CA ALA A 86 12.69 35.43 -50.37
C ALA A 86 13.91 35.37 -49.42
N ALA A 87 13.88 36.10 -48.29
CA ALA A 87 14.98 36.23 -47.33
C ALA A 87 15.01 35.15 -46.21
N HIS A 88 13.94 34.35 -46.02
CA HIS A 88 13.83 33.39 -44.91
C HIS A 88 14.06 31.94 -45.34
N GLN A 89 15.19 31.66 -46.01
CA GLN A 89 15.53 30.40 -46.70
C GLN A 89 15.48 29.08 -45.86
N TRP A 90 15.05 29.10 -44.60
CA TRP A 90 15.07 27.96 -43.68
C TRP A 90 13.78 27.71 -42.86
N LYS A 91 12.72 28.54 -42.99
CA LYS A 91 11.46 28.32 -42.25
C LYS A 91 10.35 27.84 -43.20
N PRO A 92 9.56 26.81 -42.82
CA PRO A 92 8.42 26.37 -43.62
C PRO A 92 7.33 27.44 -43.63
N VAL A 93 6.50 27.47 -44.67
CA VAL A 93 5.20 28.16 -44.63
C VAL A 93 4.21 27.27 -43.87
N ALA A 94 3.22 27.88 -43.21
CA ALA A 94 2.22 27.13 -42.50
C ALA A 94 1.40 26.28 -43.49
N PRO A 95 1.31 24.95 -43.31
CA PRO A 95 0.71 24.07 -44.32
C PRO A 95 -0.79 24.30 -44.51
N TRP A 96 -1.44 24.96 -43.54
CA TRP A 96 -2.84 25.38 -43.59
C TRP A 96 -3.02 26.83 -44.08
N THR A 97 -2.00 27.46 -44.64
CA THR A 97 -2.12 28.76 -45.35
C THR A 97 -1.86 28.63 -46.85
N GLU A 98 -1.14 27.59 -47.29
CA GLU A 98 -0.56 27.48 -48.65
C GLU A 98 -1.49 26.95 -49.77
N THR A 99 -2.79 26.69 -49.53
CA THR A 99 -3.70 26.18 -50.59
C THR A 99 -4.43 27.28 -51.34
N ALA A 100 -3.67 28.13 -52.04
CA ALA A 100 -4.20 29.15 -52.95
C ALA A 100 -4.53 28.64 -54.38
N GLU A 101 -4.41 27.34 -54.67
CA GLU A 101 -4.73 26.80 -56.01
C GLU A 101 -6.14 26.22 -56.18
N GLN A 102 -6.94 26.06 -55.11
CA GLN A 102 -8.28 25.43 -55.20
C GLN A 102 -9.42 26.17 -54.47
N GLY A 103 -9.27 27.48 -54.21
CA GLY A 103 -10.41 28.37 -53.91
C GLY A 103 -11.10 28.22 -52.54
N ALA A 104 -10.59 27.42 -51.61
CA ALA A 104 -11.14 27.30 -50.25
C ALA A 104 -10.36 28.21 -49.26
N ILE A 105 -10.74 29.48 -49.19
CA ILE A 105 -10.10 30.44 -48.29
C ILE A 105 -10.84 30.41 -46.95
N ALA A 106 -10.24 29.79 -45.93
CA ALA A 106 -10.89 29.62 -44.63
C ALA A 106 -11.21 30.98 -44.00
N SER A 107 -12.46 31.15 -43.60
CA SER A 107 -12.95 32.36 -42.92
C SER A 107 -12.87 32.25 -41.41
N ARG A 108 -12.58 31.06 -40.89
CA ARG A 108 -12.48 30.76 -39.46
C ARG A 108 -11.26 29.89 -39.16
N VAL A 109 -10.62 30.16 -38.03
CA VAL A 109 -9.58 29.29 -37.45
C VAL A 109 -10.03 28.85 -36.07
N ILE A 110 -9.89 27.56 -35.79
CA ILE A 110 -10.15 26.95 -34.47
C ILE A 110 -8.92 26.18 -34.04
N VAL A 111 -8.35 26.54 -32.88
CA VAL A 111 -7.23 25.83 -32.29
C VAL A 111 -7.73 25.10 -31.06
N LYS A 112 -7.67 23.77 -31.10
CA LYS A 112 -8.07 22.90 -29.98
C LYS A 112 -7.11 23.05 -28.82
N GLY A 113 -7.64 22.90 -27.61
CA GLY A 113 -6.91 23.09 -26.35
C GLY A 113 -5.72 22.14 -26.12
N SER A 114 -5.58 21.10 -26.94
CA SER A 114 -4.42 20.20 -26.91
C SER A 114 -3.15 20.82 -27.52
N VAL A 115 -3.30 21.84 -28.38
CA VAL A 115 -2.18 22.60 -28.95
C VAL A 115 -1.71 23.62 -27.92
N SER A 116 -0.47 23.53 -27.47
CA SER A 116 0.00 24.36 -26.35
C SER A 116 0.33 25.79 -26.79
N ASP A 117 0.95 25.98 -27.96
CA ASP A 117 1.44 27.29 -28.37
C ASP A 117 1.34 27.52 -29.88
N LEU A 118 1.06 28.76 -30.25
CA LEU A 118 1.09 29.23 -31.64
C LEU A 118 2.44 29.90 -31.93
N GLY A 119 3.20 29.36 -32.87
CA GLY A 119 4.48 29.90 -33.28
C GLY A 119 4.38 31.09 -34.22
N THR A 120 5.53 31.65 -34.54
CA THR A 120 5.67 32.85 -35.36
C THR A 120 4.98 32.67 -36.71
N TYR A 121 4.18 33.65 -37.16
CA TYR A 121 3.46 33.66 -38.44
C TYR A 121 2.44 32.51 -38.69
N ALA A 122 2.03 31.75 -37.66
CA ALA A 122 1.19 30.55 -37.81
C ALA A 122 -0.08 30.73 -38.68
N PHE A 123 -0.76 31.87 -38.62
CA PHE A 123 -1.95 32.20 -39.40
C PHE A 123 -1.85 33.60 -40.02
N SER A 124 -0.64 34.01 -40.39
CA SER A 124 -0.40 35.33 -40.98
C SER A 124 -0.87 35.37 -42.43
N GLY A 125 -1.49 36.47 -42.85
CA GLY A 125 -1.82 36.71 -44.27
C GLY A 125 -3.09 36.01 -44.80
N MET A 126 -3.85 35.34 -43.94
CA MET A 126 -5.13 34.72 -44.29
C MET A 126 -6.20 35.79 -44.58
N ARG A 127 -6.28 36.23 -45.84
CA ARG A 127 -7.10 37.39 -46.23
C ARG A 127 -8.59 37.28 -45.91
N ASN A 128 -9.17 36.08 -45.89
CA ASN A 128 -10.60 35.89 -45.58
C ASN A 128 -10.87 35.53 -44.11
N LEU A 129 -9.83 35.34 -43.31
CA LEU A 129 -9.97 35.01 -41.90
C LEU A 129 -10.71 36.14 -41.19
N SER A 130 -11.93 35.85 -40.75
CA SER A 130 -12.80 36.78 -40.03
C SER A 130 -12.92 36.45 -38.55
N THR A 131 -12.73 35.17 -38.20
CA THR A 131 -12.93 34.66 -36.84
C THR A 131 -11.80 33.72 -36.39
N VAL A 132 -11.25 33.96 -35.20
CA VAL A 132 -10.27 33.08 -34.54
C VAL A 132 -10.85 32.61 -33.22
N ILE A 133 -10.78 31.30 -32.95
CA ILE A 133 -11.22 30.67 -31.70
C ILE A 133 -10.07 29.82 -31.16
N LEU A 134 -9.55 30.17 -29.99
CA LEU A 134 -8.61 29.34 -29.25
C LEU A 134 -9.35 28.69 -28.07
N GLU A 135 -9.20 27.39 -27.87
CA GLU A 135 -9.81 26.66 -26.76
C GLU A 135 -8.87 26.60 -25.54
N GLU A 136 -9.46 26.40 -24.35
CA GLU A 136 -8.73 26.23 -23.09
C GLU A 136 -7.60 25.20 -23.19
N GLY A 137 -6.39 25.61 -22.82
CA GLY A 137 -5.16 24.82 -22.93
C GLY A 137 -4.11 25.44 -23.86
N VAL A 138 -4.50 26.37 -24.74
CA VAL A 138 -3.55 27.20 -25.49
C VAL A 138 -2.92 28.23 -24.54
N LEU A 139 -1.59 28.26 -24.47
CA LEU A 139 -0.81 29.02 -23.49
C LEU A 139 -0.17 30.27 -24.08
N SER A 140 0.31 30.23 -25.32
CA SER A 140 0.99 31.38 -25.93
C SER A 140 0.72 31.60 -27.42
N ILE A 141 0.76 32.88 -27.81
CA ILE A 141 0.60 33.36 -29.19
C ILE A 141 1.86 34.13 -29.60
N GLY A 142 2.60 33.55 -30.54
CA GLY A 142 3.90 34.04 -31.01
C GLY A 142 3.83 35.27 -31.91
N ASP A 143 5.01 35.78 -32.26
CA ASP A 143 5.17 36.98 -33.08
C ASP A 143 4.44 36.85 -34.43
N TYR A 144 3.65 37.86 -34.78
CA TYR A 144 2.93 37.92 -36.05
C TYR A 144 1.97 36.75 -36.34
N ALA A 145 1.62 35.94 -35.32
CA ALA A 145 0.84 34.71 -35.51
C ALA A 145 -0.49 34.94 -36.23
N PHE A 146 -1.14 36.09 -36.05
CA PHE A 146 -2.36 36.50 -36.74
C PHE A 146 -2.20 37.83 -37.49
N SER A 147 -0.98 38.16 -37.91
CA SER A 147 -0.73 39.43 -38.59
C SER A 147 -1.25 39.45 -40.04
N ASN A 148 -1.47 40.65 -40.59
CA ASN A 148 -1.87 40.85 -41.98
C ASN A 148 -3.18 40.11 -42.35
N ASN A 149 -4.13 40.05 -41.41
CA ASN A 149 -5.46 39.48 -41.59
C ASN A 149 -6.51 40.60 -41.60
N PRO A 150 -6.72 41.29 -42.75
CA PRO A 150 -7.50 42.53 -42.80
C PRO A 150 -9.00 42.34 -42.50
N ASN A 151 -9.52 41.11 -42.66
CA ASN A 151 -10.92 40.79 -42.40
C ASN A 151 -11.19 40.23 -40.99
N LEU A 152 -10.14 40.04 -40.18
CA LEU A 152 -10.26 39.46 -38.84
C LEU A 152 -10.95 40.46 -37.91
N THR A 153 -12.16 40.12 -37.48
CA THR A 153 -13.01 41.01 -36.65
C THR A 153 -13.41 40.38 -35.31
N ALA A 154 -13.39 39.05 -35.21
CA ALA A 154 -13.78 38.33 -33.99
C ALA A 154 -12.65 37.42 -33.51
N ILE A 155 -12.11 37.68 -32.33
CA ILE A 155 -11.00 36.92 -31.75
C ILE A 155 -11.43 36.43 -30.37
N TYR A 156 -11.52 35.12 -30.17
CA TYR A 156 -11.90 34.51 -28.90
C TYR A 156 -10.66 33.87 -28.26
N LEU A 157 -10.25 34.40 -27.11
CA LEU A 157 -9.06 33.96 -26.38
C LEU A 157 -9.47 33.40 -25.00
N PRO A 158 -9.01 32.18 -24.63
CA PRO A 158 -9.32 31.53 -23.36
C PRO A 158 -8.46 32.08 -22.22
N ASP A 159 -8.82 31.75 -20.98
CA ASP A 159 -8.11 32.24 -19.79
C ASP A 159 -6.75 31.58 -19.62
N SER A 160 -6.52 30.43 -20.25
CA SER A 160 -5.23 29.75 -20.27
C SER A 160 -4.12 30.51 -21.01
N VAL A 161 -4.45 31.47 -21.88
CA VAL A 161 -3.44 32.25 -22.61
C VAL A 161 -2.67 33.12 -21.62
N ALA A 162 -1.40 32.80 -21.44
CA ALA A 162 -0.51 33.48 -20.50
C ALA A 162 0.49 34.43 -21.19
N SER A 163 0.61 34.37 -22.52
CA SER A 163 1.53 35.23 -23.28
C SER A 163 1.03 35.49 -24.70
N ILE A 164 1.09 36.75 -25.14
CA ILE A 164 0.74 37.18 -26.49
C ILE A 164 1.81 38.19 -26.93
N SER A 165 2.44 37.94 -28.08
CA SER A 165 3.37 38.91 -28.65
C SER A 165 2.70 40.24 -29.00
N ASN A 166 3.40 41.36 -28.78
CA ASN A 166 2.97 42.70 -29.18
C ASN A 166 2.59 42.78 -30.67
N SER A 167 3.24 41.99 -31.54
CA SER A 167 2.97 41.98 -32.98
C SER A 167 2.00 40.88 -33.42
N ALA A 168 1.46 40.07 -32.50
CA ALA A 168 0.61 38.92 -32.83
C ALA A 168 -0.59 39.29 -33.71
N PHE A 169 -1.20 40.45 -33.46
CA PHE A 169 -2.37 40.97 -34.16
C PHE A 169 -2.07 42.23 -34.99
N GLY A 170 -0.86 42.34 -35.56
CA GLY A 170 -0.49 43.47 -36.42
C GLY A 170 -1.25 43.51 -37.74
N ALA A 171 -1.63 44.70 -38.22
CA ALA A 171 -2.32 44.89 -39.50
C ALA A 171 -3.61 44.06 -39.69
N ILE A 172 -4.39 43.91 -38.62
CA ILE A 172 -5.75 43.36 -38.67
C ILE A 172 -6.80 44.47 -38.83
N ASN A 173 -8.07 44.10 -38.92
CA ASN A 173 -9.17 45.07 -38.91
C ASN A 173 -9.14 45.92 -37.62
N ARG A 174 -9.23 47.25 -37.73
CA ARG A 174 -9.25 48.16 -36.57
C ARG A 174 -10.50 48.01 -35.70
N ASP A 175 -11.56 47.43 -36.25
CA ASP A 175 -12.78 47.12 -35.52
C ASP A 175 -12.76 45.73 -34.88
N ALA A 176 -11.63 45.00 -34.97
CA ALA A 176 -11.49 43.70 -34.35
C ALA A 176 -11.73 43.76 -32.84
N VAL A 177 -12.53 42.81 -32.36
CA VAL A 177 -12.88 42.67 -30.96
C VAL A 177 -12.24 41.39 -30.42
N ILE A 178 -11.35 41.55 -29.44
CA ILE A 178 -10.90 40.46 -28.57
C ILE A 178 -11.99 40.19 -27.54
N ARG A 179 -12.40 38.93 -27.45
CA ARG A 179 -13.37 38.41 -26.50
C ARG A 179 -12.66 37.46 -25.53
N CYS A 180 -12.57 37.87 -24.27
CA CYS A 180 -11.87 37.16 -23.20
C CYS A 180 -12.45 37.53 -21.81
N SER A 181 -12.09 36.81 -20.75
CA SER A 181 -12.51 37.19 -19.38
C SER A 181 -11.86 38.49 -18.94
N GLN A 182 -12.56 39.27 -18.10
CA GLN A 182 -12.13 40.61 -17.66
C GLN A 182 -10.78 40.61 -16.93
N ASP A 183 -10.45 39.53 -16.22
CA ASP A 183 -9.21 39.39 -15.44
C ASP A 183 -8.13 38.55 -16.17
N SER A 184 -8.35 38.23 -17.45
CA SER A 184 -7.41 37.43 -18.25
C SER A 184 -6.21 38.25 -18.73
N TYR A 185 -5.09 37.57 -19.00
CA TYR A 185 -3.93 38.19 -19.66
C TYR A 185 -4.32 38.80 -21.02
N ALA A 186 -5.19 38.12 -21.77
CA ALA A 186 -5.72 38.61 -23.05
C ALA A 186 -6.46 39.95 -22.91
N TYR A 187 -7.17 40.18 -21.80
CA TYR A 187 -7.85 41.45 -21.54
C TYR A 187 -6.85 42.59 -21.34
N ALA A 188 -5.83 42.36 -20.49
CA ALA A 188 -4.76 43.33 -20.26
C ALA A 188 -4.02 43.66 -21.57
N TYR A 189 -3.63 42.63 -22.32
CA TYR A 189 -3.01 42.77 -23.64
C TYR A 189 -3.86 43.61 -24.59
N ALA A 190 -5.16 43.32 -24.71
CA ALA A 190 -6.04 44.06 -25.62
C ALA A 190 -6.11 45.55 -25.26
N LYS A 191 -6.15 45.88 -23.96
CA LYS A 191 -6.12 47.27 -23.47
C LYS A 191 -4.79 47.96 -23.80
N GLU A 192 -3.67 47.29 -23.59
CA GLU A 192 -2.33 47.83 -23.87
C GLU A 192 -2.09 48.08 -25.36
N GLN A 193 -2.57 47.18 -26.22
CA GLN A 193 -2.47 47.32 -27.69
C GLN A 193 -3.55 48.23 -28.29
N GLY A 194 -4.44 48.81 -27.48
CA GLY A 194 -5.53 49.67 -27.95
C GLY A 194 -6.58 48.94 -28.80
N LEU A 195 -6.66 47.61 -28.68
CA LEU A 195 -7.66 46.79 -29.37
C LEU A 195 -9.00 46.87 -28.64
N LYS A 196 -10.11 46.73 -29.40
CA LYS A 196 -11.42 46.65 -28.77
C LYS A 196 -11.50 45.33 -28.00
N VAL A 197 -11.88 45.41 -26.74
CA VAL A 197 -12.10 44.23 -25.90
C VAL A 197 -13.53 44.22 -25.39
N GLN A 198 -14.17 43.07 -25.52
CA GLN A 198 -15.45 42.79 -24.90
C GLN A 198 -15.24 41.58 -23.99
N PRO A 199 -15.92 41.50 -22.84
CA PRO A 199 -15.96 40.25 -22.11
C PRO A 199 -16.34 39.11 -23.06
N ALA A 200 -15.74 37.93 -22.92
CA ALA A 200 -16.23 36.69 -23.56
C ALA A 200 -17.65 36.30 -23.10
N VAL A 201 -18.29 37.19 -22.34
CA VAL A 201 -19.49 37.00 -21.57
C VAL A 201 -20.67 37.60 -22.33
N CYS A 202 -21.41 36.73 -22.99
CA CYS A 202 -22.82 36.96 -23.27
C CYS A 202 -23.57 37.20 -21.96
N THR A 203 -24.56 38.08 -21.96
CA THR A 203 -25.41 38.35 -20.79
C THR A 203 -26.06 37.05 -20.32
N HIS A 204 -25.62 36.51 -19.19
CA HIS A 204 -26.01 35.19 -18.71
C HIS A 204 -27.50 35.10 -18.35
N GLY A 205 -28.27 34.52 -19.27
CA GLY A 205 -29.59 33.96 -19.00
C GLY A 205 -29.60 32.50 -19.42
N GLN A 206 -29.66 31.59 -18.44
CA GLN A 206 -29.77 30.13 -18.59
C GLN A 206 -28.61 29.43 -19.35
N THR A 207 -27.83 28.65 -18.62
CA THR A 207 -26.79 27.76 -19.18
C THR A 207 -27.14 26.31 -18.89
N SER A 208 -26.93 25.41 -19.84
CA SER A 208 -27.11 23.96 -19.65
C SER A 208 -25.79 23.22 -19.63
N TRP A 209 -25.67 22.23 -18.75
CA TRP A 209 -24.57 21.27 -18.80
C TRP A 209 -24.76 20.31 -19.97
N LYS A 210 -23.69 20.10 -20.75
CA LYS A 210 -23.61 19.13 -21.83
C LYS A 210 -22.55 18.08 -21.50
N GLU A 211 -22.95 16.82 -21.46
CA GLU A 211 -22.02 15.70 -21.32
C GLU A 211 -21.19 15.54 -22.61
N THR A 212 -19.87 15.69 -22.52
CA THR A 212 -18.95 15.53 -23.64
C THR A 212 -18.31 14.16 -23.67
N ARG A 213 -18.20 13.51 -22.51
CA ARG A 213 -17.71 12.14 -22.39
C ARG A 213 -18.51 11.39 -21.34
N LYS A 214 -19.12 10.28 -21.75
CA LYS A 214 -19.87 9.43 -20.81
C LYS A 214 -18.95 8.74 -19.83
N ALA A 215 -19.33 8.72 -18.55
CA ALA A 215 -18.65 7.92 -17.55
C ALA A 215 -18.90 6.42 -17.80
N THR A 216 -17.88 5.59 -17.58
CA THR A 216 -18.00 4.13 -17.63
C THR A 216 -17.80 3.53 -16.24
N CYS A 217 -17.83 2.19 -16.12
CA CYS A 217 -17.56 1.54 -14.84
C CYS A 217 -16.15 1.84 -14.29
N THR A 218 -15.19 2.13 -15.16
CA THR A 218 -13.77 2.32 -14.81
C THR A 218 -13.21 3.69 -15.17
N ALA A 219 -13.80 4.40 -16.14
CA ALA A 219 -13.32 5.71 -16.57
C ALA A 219 -14.29 6.83 -16.17
N THR A 220 -13.76 7.93 -15.68
CA THR A 220 -14.52 9.15 -15.38
C THR A 220 -15.03 9.81 -16.66
N GLY A 221 -16.29 10.22 -16.64
CA GLY A 221 -16.90 11.05 -17.68
C GLY A 221 -16.52 12.53 -17.54
N GLN A 222 -17.09 13.36 -18.39
CA GLN A 222 -16.87 14.79 -18.43
C GLN A 222 -18.11 15.49 -18.97
N LYS A 223 -18.46 16.61 -18.35
CA LYS A 223 -19.48 17.54 -18.84
C LYS A 223 -18.91 18.95 -18.86
N ILE A 224 -19.38 19.73 -19.81
CA ILE A 224 -19.02 21.13 -19.98
C ILE A 224 -20.27 21.99 -19.91
N GLN A 225 -20.12 23.21 -19.44
CA GLN A 225 -21.13 24.25 -19.51
C GLN A 225 -20.72 25.17 -20.66
N THR A 226 -21.55 25.28 -21.70
CA THR A 226 -21.27 26.14 -22.86
C THR A 226 -22.21 27.33 -22.89
N CYS A 227 -21.72 28.46 -23.40
CA CYS A 227 -22.58 29.60 -23.73
C CYS A 227 -23.41 29.27 -24.99
N PRO A 228 -24.75 29.37 -24.96
CA PRO A 228 -25.57 29.13 -26.14
C PRO A 228 -25.40 30.21 -27.21
N ASP A 229 -24.99 31.42 -26.82
CA ASP A 229 -24.88 32.56 -27.73
C ASP A 229 -23.52 32.68 -28.43
N CYS A 230 -22.44 32.18 -27.80
CA CYS A 230 -21.08 32.26 -28.38
C CYS A 230 -20.32 30.93 -28.44
N GLY A 231 -20.86 29.85 -27.88
CA GLY A 231 -20.24 28.51 -27.89
C GLY A 231 -19.05 28.33 -26.95
N ALA A 232 -18.61 29.37 -26.23
CA ALA A 232 -17.49 29.29 -25.30
C ALA A 232 -17.76 28.29 -24.16
N ILE A 233 -16.73 27.56 -23.73
CA ILE A 233 -16.80 26.65 -22.57
C ILE A 233 -16.59 27.48 -21.30
N LEU A 234 -17.63 27.62 -20.49
CA LEU A 234 -17.64 28.41 -19.26
C LEU A 234 -17.10 27.63 -18.06
N LYS A 235 -17.41 26.33 -17.99
CA LYS A 235 -16.95 25.42 -16.92
C LYS A 235 -16.81 24.00 -17.43
N THR A 236 -15.88 23.26 -16.83
CA THR A 236 -15.67 21.84 -17.07
C THR A 236 -15.75 21.09 -15.75
N GLU A 237 -16.54 20.01 -15.71
CA GLU A 237 -16.64 19.12 -14.56
C GLU A 237 -16.39 17.67 -14.94
N THR A 238 -15.67 16.97 -14.07
CA THR A 238 -15.45 15.52 -14.17
C THR A 238 -16.65 14.78 -13.58
N ILE A 239 -17.19 13.82 -14.33
CA ILE A 239 -18.22 12.90 -13.84
C ILE A 239 -17.51 11.67 -13.27
N PRO A 240 -17.69 11.32 -11.98
CA PRO A 240 -17.07 10.13 -11.41
C PRO A 240 -17.38 8.85 -12.21
N ALA A 241 -16.44 7.89 -12.22
CA ALA A 241 -16.69 6.58 -12.79
C ALA A 241 -17.88 5.92 -12.08
N LEU A 242 -18.75 5.24 -12.84
CA LEU A 242 -20.01 4.70 -12.33
C LEU A 242 -19.82 3.57 -11.30
N GLY A 243 -18.62 2.98 -11.27
CA GLY A 243 -18.33 1.76 -10.54
C GLY A 243 -19.11 0.56 -11.09
N HIS A 244 -18.74 -0.62 -10.60
CA HIS A 244 -19.42 -1.85 -11.00
C HIS A 244 -20.73 -2.04 -10.24
N SER A 245 -21.79 -2.38 -10.97
CA SER A 245 -23.06 -2.84 -10.41
C SER A 245 -23.13 -4.36 -10.58
N TRP A 246 -22.59 -5.08 -9.61
CA TRP A 246 -22.46 -6.52 -9.67
C TRP A 246 -23.79 -7.25 -9.43
N SER A 247 -24.03 -8.31 -10.21
CA SER A 247 -25.09 -9.28 -9.93
C SER A 247 -24.84 -10.06 -8.63
N GLY A 248 -25.82 -10.86 -8.23
CA GLY A 248 -25.59 -11.96 -7.29
C GLY A 248 -24.51 -12.92 -7.80
N TRP A 249 -23.90 -13.65 -6.87
CA TRP A 249 -22.92 -14.69 -7.17
C TRP A 249 -23.63 -15.95 -7.68
N THR A 250 -23.18 -16.47 -8.81
CA THR A 250 -23.64 -17.72 -9.41
C THR A 250 -22.55 -18.77 -9.25
N VAL A 251 -22.91 -19.98 -8.82
CA VAL A 251 -21.99 -21.11 -8.76
C VAL A 251 -21.68 -21.59 -10.18
N ILE A 252 -20.42 -21.50 -10.57
CA ILE A 252 -19.93 -22.00 -11.87
C ILE A 252 -19.24 -23.36 -11.74
N GLU A 253 -18.74 -23.69 -10.55
CA GLU A 253 -18.15 -24.99 -10.24
C GLU A 253 -18.47 -25.34 -8.78
N LYS A 254 -19.18 -26.44 -8.54
CA LYS A 254 -19.55 -26.88 -7.19
C LYS A 254 -18.31 -27.36 -6.42
N ALA A 255 -18.30 -27.15 -5.10
CA ALA A 255 -17.24 -27.71 -4.24
C ALA A 255 -17.18 -29.24 -4.29
N SER A 256 -15.98 -29.77 -4.11
CA SER A 256 -15.70 -31.19 -3.85
C SER A 256 -14.77 -31.34 -2.64
N VAL A 257 -14.53 -32.58 -2.21
CA VAL A 257 -13.52 -32.87 -1.16
C VAL A 257 -12.09 -32.47 -1.56
N HIS A 258 -11.84 -32.24 -2.86
CA HIS A 258 -10.53 -31.90 -3.41
C HIS A 258 -10.45 -30.47 -3.94
N SER A 259 -11.58 -29.77 -4.09
CA SER A 259 -11.62 -28.44 -4.70
C SER A 259 -12.69 -27.56 -4.04
N PRO A 260 -12.38 -26.28 -3.78
CA PRO A 260 -13.36 -25.33 -3.26
C PRO A 260 -14.36 -24.92 -4.35
N GLU A 261 -15.51 -24.35 -3.94
CA GLU A 261 -16.54 -23.88 -4.86
C GLU A 261 -16.05 -22.64 -5.63
N LYS A 262 -16.30 -22.57 -6.93
CA LYS A 262 -16.07 -21.35 -7.74
C LYS A 262 -17.39 -20.68 -8.06
N GLN A 263 -17.42 -19.37 -7.81
CA GLN A 263 -18.54 -18.52 -8.13
C GLN A 263 -18.12 -17.38 -9.07
N GLU A 264 -19.04 -16.95 -9.92
CA GLU A 264 -18.89 -15.81 -10.83
C GLU A 264 -20.02 -14.81 -10.56
N ARG A 265 -19.74 -13.51 -10.69
CA ARG A 265 -20.77 -12.47 -10.82
C ARG A 265 -20.43 -11.53 -11.97
N THR A 266 -21.45 -10.91 -12.55
CA THR A 266 -21.32 -10.07 -13.75
C THR A 266 -21.83 -8.67 -13.48
N CYS A 267 -21.13 -7.66 -13.98
CA CYS A 267 -21.57 -6.27 -13.89
C CYS A 267 -22.66 -6.00 -14.93
N SER A 268 -23.82 -5.48 -14.50
CA SER A 268 -24.95 -5.17 -15.40
C SER A 268 -24.69 -4.02 -16.37
N ARG A 269 -23.66 -3.19 -16.10
CA ARG A 269 -23.33 -1.99 -16.89
C ARG A 269 -22.29 -2.22 -17.98
N CYS A 270 -21.33 -3.12 -17.76
CA CYS A 270 -20.20 -3.33 -18.67
C CYS A 270 -19.89 -4.80 -18.98
N SER A 271 -20.69 -5.73 -18.45
CA SER A 271 -20.51 -7.17 -18.63
C SER A 271 -19.17 -7.73 -18.13
N ALA A 272 -18.38 -6.94 -17.39
CA ALA A 272 -17.21 -7.43 -16.67
C ALA A 272 -17.60 -8.56 -15.72
N LYS A 273 -16.70 -9.52 -15.52
CA LYS A 273 -16.89 -10.68 -14.65
C LYS A 273 -15.92 -10.64 -13.49
N GLU A 274 -16.39 -11.07 -12.33
CA GLU A 274 -15.57 -11.26 -11.14
C GLU A 274 -15.74 -12.69 -10.65
N HIS A 275 -14.63 -13.29 -10.24
CA HIS A 275 -14.58 -14.65 -9.75
C HIS A 275 -14.17 -14.67 -8.28
N ARG A 276 -14.77 -15.58 -7.52
CA ARG A 276 -14.30 -15.91 -6.18
C ARG A 276 -14.34 -17.40 -5.93
N THR A 277 -13.60 -17.79 -4.91
CA THR A 277 -13.56 -19.15 -4.39
C THR A 277 -14.14 -19.15 -2.98
N VAL A 278 -15.10 -20.04 -2.73
CA VAL A 278 -15.77 -20.19 -1.43
C VAL A 278 -15.46 -21.57 -0.86
N GLY A 279 -15.03 -21.60 0.40
CA GLY A 279 -14.62 -22.81 1.08
C GLY A 279 -13.11 -23.08 0.98
N SER A 280 -12.67 -24.16 1.62
CA SER A 280 -11.27 -24.59 1.64
C SER A 280 -11.19 -26.07 1.35
N VAL A 281 -10.11 -26.48 0.69
CA VAL A 281 -9.81 -27.90 0.48
C VAL A 281 -9.62 -28.55 1.86
N LEU A 282 -10.35 -29.62 2.13
CA LEU A 282 -10.11 -30.42 3.33
C LEU A 282 -8.78 -31.15 3.16
N THR A 283 -7.79 -30.81 3.98
CA THR A 283 -6.55 -31.57 4.02
C THR A 283 -6.81 -32.91 4.73
N PRO A 284 -6.35 -34.05 4.17
CA PRO A 284 -6.43 -35.32 4.88
C PRO A 284 -5.76 -35.21 6.25
N PRO A 285 -6.25 -35.93 7.27
CA PRO A 285 -5.65 -35.89 8.61
C PRO A 285 -4.18 -36.27 8.51
N SER A 286 -3.29 -35.35 8.91
CA SER A 286 -1.85 -35.60 8.91
C SER A 286 -1.52 -36.71 9.90
N SER A 287 -0.81 -37.74 9.45
CA SER A 287 -0.33 -38.82 10.31
C SER A 287 0.52 -38.28 11.47
N PRO A 288 0.33 -38.75 12.73
CA PRO A 288 1.02 -38.19 13.89
C PRO A 288 2.53 -38.36 13.78
N VAL A 289 3.27 -37.26 13.97
CA VAL A 289 4.73 -37.22 13.95
C VAL A 289 5.27 -37.90 15.22
N LYS A 290 5.93 -39.06 15.05
CA LYS A 290 6.52 -39.85 16.15
C LYS A 290 7.75 -39.16 16.76
N ALA A 291 8.05 -39.44 18.03
CA ALA A 291 9.22 -38.89 18.71
C ALA A 291 10.54 -39.47 18.17
N ALA A 292 11.38 -38.65 17.54
CA ALA A 292 12.68 -39.11 17.03
C ALA A 292 13.73 -39.25 18.16
N SER A 293 13.67 -38.40 19.19
CA SER A 293 14.57 -38.51 20.34
C SER A 293 13.95 -37.98 21.64
N LEU A 294 14.43 -38.54 22.76
CA LEU A 294 14.11 -38.10 24.12
C LEU A 294 15.36 -37.55 24.80
N LYS A 295 15.18 -36.57 25.68
CA LYS A 295 16.26 -36.06 26.55
C LYS A 295 15.75 -35.80 27.95
N LEU A 296 16.54 -36.25 28.95
CA LEU A 296 16.26 -36.05 30.37
C LEU A 296 17.20 -35.00 30.95
N SER A 297 16.64 -34.09 31.76
CA SER A 297 17.40 -33.08 32.50
C SER A 297 16.94 -32.99 33.96
N GLY A 298 17.89 -32.75 34.87
CA GLY A 298 17.64 -32.70 36.31
C GLY A 298 18.92 -32.71 37.14
N LYS A 299 18.80 -32.60 38.47
CA LYS A 299 19.96 -32.66 39.39
C LYS A 299 20.59 -34.06 39.35
N SER A 300 21.92 -34.11 39.22
CA SER A 300 22.70 -35.36 39.18
C SER A 300 22.92 -36.02 40.56
N SER A 301 22.44 -35.41 41.66
CA SER A 301 22.52 -35.99 42.99
C SER A 301 21.32 -35.66 43.86
N LEU A 302 20.96 -36.60 44.75
CA LEU A 302 19.79 -36.52 45.62
C LEU A 302 20.12 -37.09 47.01
N LEU A 303 19.65 -36.45 48.08
CA LEU A 303 19.82 -36.95 49.44
C LEU A 303 18.84 -38.09 49.72
N THR A 304 19.24 -39.06 50.53
CA THR A 304 18.35 -40.13 51.01
C THR A 304 17.08 -39.54 51.65
N GLY A 305 15.91 -40.03 51.25
CA GLY A 305 14.60 -39.59 51.73
C GLY A 305 14.03 -38.35 51.02
N LYS A 306 14.77 -37.72 50.11
CA LYS A 306 14.29 -36.59 49.29
C LYS A 306 13.81 -37.05 47.91
N SER A 307 13.07 -36.16 47.24
CA SER A 307 12.54 -36.38 45.89
C SER A 307 13.02 -35.32 44.90
N LEU A 308 13.06 -35.67 43.61
CA LEU A 308 13.46 -34.81 42.50
C LEU A 308 12.55 -35.09 41.29
N ARG A 309 12.04 -34.06 40.62
CA ARG A 309 11.34 -34.21 39.33
C ARG A 309 12.33 -34.07 38.17
N LEU A 310 12.32 -35.03 37.25
CA LEU A 310 13.09 -34.94 36.01
C LEU A 310 12.28 -34.21 34.93
N LYS A 311 12.95 -33.40 34.11
CA LYS A 311 12.36 -32.73 32.96
C LYS A 311 12.68 -33.54 31.70
N LEU A 312 11.62 -33.96 31.00
CA LEU A 312 11.68 -34.66 29.73
C LEU A 312 11.46 -33.66 28.59
N SER A 313 12.28 -33.73 27.55
CA SER A 313 12.10 -33.03 26.28
C SER A 313 12.11 -34.00 25.12
N VAL A 314 11.34 -33.67 24.07
CA VAL A 314 11.08 -34.52 22.90
C VAL A 314 11.43 -33.73 21.65
N ALA A 315 12.06 -34.38 20.67
CA ALA A 315 12.34 -33.79 19.37
C ALA A 315 11.88 -34.72 18.23
N PRO A 316 11.43 -34.15 17.08
CA PRO A 316 11.27 -32.72 16.80
C PRO A 316 10.15 -32.07 17.63
N SER A 317 10.12 -30.73 17.72
CA SER A 317 9.18 -30.00 18.60
C SER A 317 7.71 -30.18 18.21
N ASN A 318 7.44 -30.55 16.95
CA ASN A 318 6.11 -30.89 16.43
C ASN A 318 5.74 -32.37 16.62
N ALA A 319 6.62 -33.19 17.22
CA ALA A 319 6.25 -34.55 17.59
C ALA A 319 5.16 -34.53 18.67
N GLU A 320 4.18 -35.42 18.52
CA GLU A 320 3.16 -35.62 19.55
C GLU A 320 3.86 -36.07 20.84
N LYS A 321 3.50 -35.48 21.99
CA LYS A 321 4.17 -35.81 23.27
C LYS A 321 3.92 -37.29 23.57
N PRO A 322 4.93 -38.16 23.49
CA PRO A 322 4.73 -39.59 23.65
C PRO A 322 4.41 -39.88 25.10
N SER A 323 3.49 -40.81 25.32
CA SER A 323 3.40 -41.46 26.63
C SER A 323 4.72 -42.20 26.89
N VAL A 324 5.30 -42.01 28.07
CA VAL A 324 6.61 -42.59 28.42
C VAL A 324 6.52 -43.54 29.60
N THR A 325 7.33 -44.59 29.56
CA THR A 325 7.55 -45.49 30.70
C THR A 325 8.81 -45.09 31.43
N TRP A 326 8.69 -44.89 32.74
CA TRP A 326 9.83 -44.61 33.62
C TRP A 326 10.32 -45.87 34.32
N LYS A 327 11.63 -46.08 34.33
CA LYS A 327 12.28 -47.21 35.00
C LYS A 327 13.49 -46.75 35.81
N SER A 328 13.62 -47.29 37.01
CA SER A 328 14.85 -47.18 37.81
C SER A 328 15.69 -48.44 37.65
N SER A 329 17.01 -48.29 37.50
CA SER A 329 17.94 -49.41 37.44
C SER A 329 17.96 -50.23 38.74
N ASN A 330 17.58 -49.63 39.87
CA ASN A 330 17.40 -50.34 41.14
C ASN A 330 16.36 -49.63 42.01
N SER A 331 15.14 -50.20 42.03
CA SER A 331 14.00 -49.67 42.79
C SER A 331 14.17 -49.74 44.30
N ARG A 332 15.12 -50.55 44.82
CA ARG A 332 15.48 -50.56 46.25
C ARG A 332 16.30 -49.34 46.64
N TYR A 333 17.05 -48.75 45.70
CA TYR A 333 17.86 -47.55 45.96
C TYR A 333 17.10 -46.26 45.66
N ALA A 334 16.34 -46.20 44.57
CA ALA A 334 15.42 -45.12 44.28
C ALA A 334 14.26 -45.57 43.40
N SER A 335 13.06 -45.09 43.68
CA SER A 335 11.88 -45.31 42.84
C SER A 335 11.61 -44.09 41.96
N VAL A 336 10.96 -44.29 40.81
CA VAL A 336 10.50 -43.21 39.92
C VAL A 336 9.01 -43.39 39.65
N SER A 337 8.23 -42.31 39.70
CA SER A 337 6.79 -42.32 39.38
C SER A 337 6.54 -42.30 37.86
N SER A 338 5.30 -42.58 37.45
CA SER A 338 4.84 -42.40 36.06
C SER A 338 5.00 -40.96 35.54
N SER A 339 5.04 -39.98 36.45
CA SER A 339 5.25 -38.56 36.15
C SER A 339 6.72 -38.09 36.19
N GLY A 340 7.69 -39.02 36.33
CA GLY A 340 9.12 -38.69 36.34
C GLY A 340 9.65 -38.14 37.66
N VAL A 341 8.97 -38.38 38.78
CA VAL A 341 9.43 -37.98 40.12
C VAL A 341 10.23 -39.11 40.76
N VAL A 342 11.51 -38.87 41.01
CA VAL A 342 12.47 -39.81 41.61
C VAL A 342 12.53 -39.61 43.12
N LYS A 343 12.33 -40.66 43.91
CA LYS A 343 12.43 -40.66 45.38
C LYS A 343 13.61 -41.53 45.82
N ALA A 344 14.59 -40.95 46.51
CA ALA A 344 15.75 -41.68 47.02
C ALA A 344 15.40 -42.43 48.30
N LYS A 345 15.73 -43.73 48.35
CA LYS A 345 15.52 -44.59 49.52
C LYS A 345 16.79 -44.66 50.37
N THR A 346 16.62 -44.97 51.65
CA THR A 346 17.72 -45.09 52.63
C THR A 346 18.71 -46.18 52.25
N ALA A 347 18.25 -47.30 51.69
CA ALA A 347 19.11 -48.39 51.21
C ALA A 347 20.05 -47.96 50.05
N GLY A 348 19.72 -46.90 49.33
CA GLY A 348 20.54 -46.35 48.25
C GLY A 348 21.69 -45.44 48.70
N ALA A 349 21.87 -45.21 50.01
CA ALA A 349 22.87 -44.27 50.52
C ALA A 349 24.30 -44.58 50.00
N GLY A 350 24.89 -43.63 49.27
CA GLY A 350 26.22 -43.75 48.66
C GLY A 350 26.25 -44.49 47.30
N LYS A 351 25.10 -44.93 46.78
CA LYS A 351 24.98 -45.63 45.49
C LYS A 351 24.51 -44.68 44.38
N THR A 352 24.66 -45.13 43.14
CA THR A 352 24.17 -44.43 41.95
C THR A 352 23.09 -45.27 41.28
N VAL A 353 22.01 -44.63 40.87
CA VAL A 353 20.92 -45.24 40.09
C VAL A 353 20.84 -44.59 38.72
N THR A 354 20.45 -45.35 37.70
CA THR A 354 20.10 -44.82 36.38
C THR A 354 18.59 -44.79 36.25
N ILE A 355 18.04 -43.64 35.91
CA ILE A 355 16.61 -43.48 35.61
C ILE A 355 16.45 -43.35 34.11
N THR A 356 15.58 -44.18 33.53
CA THR A 356 15.34 -44.25 32.09
C THR A 356 13.89 -43.89 31.79
N ALA A 357 13.67 -43.07 30.76
CA ALA A 357 12.38 -42.82 30.14
C ALA A 357 12.38 -43.44 28.73
N ALA A 358 11.36 -44.22 28.39
CA ALA A 358 11.19 -44.84 27.09
C ALA A 358 9.83 -44.48 26.49
N ALA A 359 9.79 -44.05 25.22
CA ALA A 359 8.56 -43.73 24.52
C ALA A 359 7.70 -44.99 24.26
N ARG A 360 6.37 -44.85 24.33
CA ARG A 360 5.39 -45.90 24.03
C ARG A 360 4.72 -45.74 22.66
N ASP A 361 5.06 -44.72 21.90
CA ASP A 361 4.55 -44.40 20.55
C ASP A 361 5.13 -45.30 19.43
N GLY A 362 5.85 -46.36 19.81
CA GLY A 362 6.53 -47.26 18.88
C GLY A 362 7.81 -46.68 18.24
N SER A 363 8.22 -45.45 18.59
CA SER A 363 9.45 -44.83 18.05
C SER A 363 10.75 -45.51 18.49
N GLY A 364 10.71 -46.26 19.60
CA GLY A 364 11.91 -46.82 20.23
C GLY A 364 12.78 -45.81 20.98
N ALA A 365 12.42 -44.53 21.01
CA ALA A 365 13.21 -43.47 21.63
C ALA A 365 13.36 -43.66 23.15
N LYS A 366 14.59 -43.50 23.66
CA LYS A 366 14.95 -43.67 25.08
C LYS A 366 15.89 -42.57 25.56
N ALA A 367 15.77 -42.19 26.82
CA ALA A 367 16.69 -41.29 27.50
C ALA A 367 17.02 -41.79 28.91
N ALA A 368 18.25 -41.60 29.35
CA ALA A 368 18.70 -42.04 30.68
C ALA A 368 19.50 -40.96 31.39
N ILE A 369 19.37 -40.90 32.73
CA ILE A 369 20.16 -40.02 33.60
C ILE A 369 20.66 -40.77 34.83
N ARG A 370 21.91 -40.54 35.21
CA ARG A 370 22.53 -41.12 36.41
C ARG A 370 22.37 -40.17 37.60
N ILE A 371 21.85 -40.69 38.71
CA ILE A 371 21.62 -39.93 39.95
C ILE A 371 22.38 -40.58 41.09
N LYS A 372 23.30 -39.82 41.71
CA LYS A 372 24.04 -40.24 42.90
C LYS A 372 23.23 -39.96 44.17
N ILE A 373 22.93 -41.01 44.93
CA ILE A 373 22.21 -40.91 46.20
C ILE A 373 23.21 -40.65 47.32
N LYS A 374 23.16 -39.46 47.91
CA LYS A 374 24.04 -39.04 48.99
C LYS A 374 23.43 -39.39 50.34
N GLY A 375 24.24 -39.97 51.24
CA GLY A 375 23.82 -40.19 52.62
C GLY A 375 23.62 -38.86 53.35
N ALA A 376 22.63 -38.80 54.24
CA ALA A 376 22.38 -37.61 55.06
C ALA A 376 23.10 -37.67 56.42
N VAL A 377 23.46 -36.51 56.97
CA VAL A 377 23.87 -36.33 58.37
C VAL A 377 22.68 -36.70 59.26
N LYS A 378 22.91 -37.61 60.21
CA LYS A 378 21.91 -38.07 61.17
C LYS A 378 21.97 -37.28 62.49
N LYS A 379 23.18 -37.06 63.00
CA LYS A 379 23.41 -36.43 64.31
C LYS A 379 24.69 -35.60 64.30
N ILE A 380 24.67 -34.46 64.99
CA ILE A 380 25.85 -33.64 65.28
C ILE A 380 25.93 -33.50 66.79
N LYS A 381 27.07 -33.85 67.39
CA LYS A 381 27.37 -33.63 68.81
C LYS A 381 28.55 -32.65 68.90
N LEU A 382 28.40 -31.63 69.75
CA LEU A 382 29.45 -30.63 69.99
C LEU A 382 29.96 -30.77 71.42
N GLN A 383 31.28 -30.68 71.58
CA GLN A 383 31.96 -30.58 72.87
C GLN A 383 32.83 -29.33 72.84
N ALA A 384 32.60 -28.44 73.79
CA ALA A 384 33.31 -27.17 73.94
C ALA A 384 33.53 -26.88 75.43
N PRO A 385 34.52 -26.06 75.78
CA PRO A 385 34.68 -25.61 77.16
C PRO A 385 33.49 -24.76 77.61
N LYS A 386 33.09 -24.91 78.89
CA LYS A 386 32.01 -24.09 79.49
C LYS A 386 32.37 -22.59 79.49
N THR A 387 33.66 -22.28 79.64
CA THR A 387 34.17 -20.91 79.70
C THR A 387 35.39 -20.71 78.80
N LEU A 388 35.56 -19.52 78.23
CA LEU A 388 36.73 -19.14 77.43
C LEU A 388 37.22 -17.74 77.80
N LYS A 389 38.49 -17.62 78.22
CA LYS A 389 39.10 -16.32 78.54
C LYS A 389 39.15 -15.43 77.28
N THR A 390 38.81 -14.16 77.41
CA THR A 390 38.90 -13.17 76.33
C THR A 390 40.31 -13.10 75.73
N GLY A 391 40.41 -12.94 74.41
CA GLY A 391 41.67 -12.98 73.68
C GLY A 391 42.20 -14.39 73.35
N LYS A 392 41.71 -15.44 74.03
CA LYS A 392 42.14 -16.83 73.78
C LYS A 392 41.26 -17.51 72.72
N LYS A 393 41.78 -18.63 72.18
CA LYS A 393 41.12 -19.48 71.18
C LYS A 393 40.81 -20.85 71.77
N ALA A 394 39.71 -21.46 71.35
CA ALA A 394 39.40 -22.86 71.66
C ALA A 394 38.80 -23.56 70.45
N ARG A 395 39.14 -24.83 70.24
CA ARG A 395 38.54 -25.67 69.20
C ARG A 395 37.32 -26.39 69.75
N ILE A 396 36.18 -26.28 69.07
CA ILE A 396 35.00 -27.09 69.37
C ILE A 396 35.20 -28.45 68.70
N LYS A 397 35.17 -29.53 69.50
CA LYS A 397 35.19 -30.89 68.97
C LYS A 397 33.79 -31.24 68.48
N ALA A 398 33.65 -31.43 67.17
CA ALA A 398 32.40 -31.83 66.55
C ALA A 398 32.47 -33.30 66.12
N THR A 399 31.53 -34.10 66.60
CA THR A 399 31.33 -35.49 66.17
C THR A 399 30.08 -35.54 65.30
N VAL A 400 30.26 -35.86 64.01
CA VAL A 400 29.18 -35.93 63.01
C VAL A 400 28.92 -37.39 62.64
N THR A 401 27.71 -37.86 62.90
CA THR A 401 27.23 -39.18 62.48
C THR A 401 26.51 -39.04 61.14
N VAL A 402 27.00 -39.73 60.12
CA VAL A 402 26.46 -39.72 58.75
C VAL A 402 25.92 -41.09 58.35
N GLY A 403 24.91 -41.13 57.49
CA GLY A 403 24.60 -42.33 56.72
C GLY A 403 25.75 -42.70 55.77
N LYS A 404 25.75 -43.95 55.26
CA LYS A 404 26.76 -44.44 54.31
C LYS A 404 26.88 -43.50 53.11
N GLY A 405 28.11 -43.09 52.77
CA GLY A 405 28.38 -42.13 51.69
C GLY A 405 27.92 -40.68 51.97
N GLY A 406 27.63 -40.32 53.23
CA GLY A 406 27.28 -38.96 53.63
C GLY A 406 28.49 -38.09 53.99
N SER A 407 28.37 -36.78 53.79
CA SER A 407 29.44 -35.82 54.08
C SER A 407 29.41 -35.35 55.54
N LYS A 408 30.58 -35.27 56.17
CA LYS A 408 30.75 -34.71 57.53
C LYS A 408 30.97 -33.19 57.54
N ALA A 409 30.84 -32.53 56.39
CA ALA A 409 31.12 -31.09 56.28
C ALA A 409 30.09 -30.24 57.03
N LEU A 410 30.59 -29.28 57.82
CA LEU A 410 29.80 -28.38 58.65
C LEU A 410 30.02 -26.92 58.25
N THR A 411 29.01 -26.09 58.48
CA THR A 411 29.08 -24.63 58.49
C THR A 411 28.95 -24.14 59.92
N TRP A 412 29.77 -23.18 60.31
CA TRP A 412 29.81 -22.65 61.67
C TRP A 412 29.29 -21.22 61.74
N LYS A 413 28.54 -20.89 62.79
CA LYS A 413 27.99 -19.54 63.02
C LYS A 413 28.08 -19.18 64.51
N SER A 414 28.56 -17.98 64.80
CA SER A 414 28.48 -17.38 66.14
C SER A 414 27.19 -16.58 66.27
N SER A 415 26.53 -16.64 67.43
CA SER A 415 25.35 -15.82 67.73
C SER A 415 25.67 -14.33 67.77
N ASN A 416 26.90 -13.96 68.15
CA ASN A 416 27.36 -12.58 68.13
C ASN A 416 28.85 -12.54 67.77
N ARG A 417 29.13 -12.06 66.55
CA ARG A 417 30.49 -11.95 66.01
C ARG A 417 31.34 -10.89 66.70
N ASN A 418 30.73 -9.91 67.37
CA ASN A 418 31.44 -8.88 68.15
C ASN A 418 31.97 -9.43 69.48
N TYR A 419 31.42 -10.54 69.97
CA TYR A 419 31.85 -11.19 71.20
C TYR A 419 32.78 -12.37 70.94
N ALA A 420 32.47 -13.19 69.93
CA ALA A 420 33.34 -14.28 69.50
C ALA A 420 33.15 -14.61 68.02
N VAL A 421 34.24 -14.91 67.34
CA VAL A 421 34.25 -15.37 65.95
C VAL A 421 34.60 -16.84 65.88
N VAL A 422 34.03 -17.56 64.91
CA VAL A 422 34.28 -18.99 64.68
C VAL A 422 34.73 -19.22 63.24
N THR A 423 35.78 -20.00 63.06
CA THR A 423 36.33 -20.34 61.73
C THR A 423 35.58 -21.51 61.09
N SER A 424 35.80 -21.74 59.80
CA SER A 424 35.28 -22.92 59.07
C SER A 424 35.73 -24.27 59.66
N LYS A 425 36.84 -24.29 60.40
CA LYS A 425 37.39 -25.47 61.09
C LYS A 425 36.84 -25.64 62.52
N GLY A 426 35.89 -24.81 62.96
CA GLY A 426 35.27 -24.88 64.29
C GLY A 426 36.13 -24.33 65.43
N VAL A 427 37.06 -23.41 65.13
CA VAL A 427 37.90 -22.75 66.15
C VAL A 427 37.26 -21.41 66.51
N VAL A 428 36.98 -21.21 67.80
CA VAL A 428 36.36 -20.01 68.36
C VAL A 428 37.42 -19.11 68.97
N LYS A 429 37.43 -17.82 68.63
CA LYS A 429 38.25 -16.78 69.26
C LYS A 429 37.35 -15.85 70.06
N ALA A 430 37.59 -15.72 71.36
CA ALA A 430 36.89 -14.77 72.22
C ALA A 430 37.49 -13.37 72.05
N LEU A 431 36.64 -12.36 71.86
CA LEU A 431 37.05 -10.96 71.69
C LEU A 431 36.94 -10.22 73.03
N LYS A 432 37.77 -9.19 73.23
CA LYS A 432 37.80 -8.38 74.47
C LYS A 432 36.41 -7.82 74.83
N ARG A 433 35.67 -7.34 73.83
CA ARG A 433 34.29 -6.80 73.97
C ARG A 433 33.27 -7.83 74.47
N GLY A 434 33.59 -9.12 74.44
CA GLY A 434 32.73 -10.19 74.91
C GLY A 434 32.89 -10.52 76.39
N LYS A 435 33.79 -9.86 77.15
CA LYS A 435 34.05 -10.18 78.56
C LYS A 435 32.76 -10.19 79.39
N GLY A 436 32.54 -11.26 80.16
CA GLY A 436 31.34 -11.46 80.97
C GLY A 436 30.09 -11.93 80.20
N LYS A 437 30.09 -11.94 78.87
CA LYS A 437 28.93 -12.32 78.04
C LYS A 437 28.96 -13.82 77.67
N THR A 438 27.83 -14.35 77.23
CA THR A 438 27.71 -15.74 76.72
C THR A 438 27.45 -15.73 75.23
N VAL A 439 28.18 -16.55 74.48
CA VAL A 439 27.97 -16.73 73.03
C VAL A 439 27.47 -18.15 72.74
N THR A 440 26.58 -18.26 71.75
CA THR A 440 26.12 -19.56 71.23
C THR A 440 26.80 -19.82 69.89
N ILE A 441 27.55 -20.92 69.80
CA ILE A 441 28.15 -21.37 68.55
C ILE A 441 27.28 -22.48 67.96
N THR A 442 26.87 -22.30 66.70
CA THR A 442 26.05 -23.25 65.96
C THR A 442 26.88 -23.92 64.87
N ALA A 443 26.85 -25.25 64.81
CA ALA A 443 27.34 -26.02 63.67
C ALA A 443 26.14 -26.61 62.90
N ALA A 444 26.08 -26.39 61.59
CA ALA A 444 25.02 -26.89 60.71
C ALA A 444 25.61 -27.77 59.60
N ALA A 445 24.94 -28.86 59.25
CA ALA A 445 25.35 -29.73 58.15
C ALA A 445 25.24 -29.03 56.79
N ARG A 446 26.26 -29.20 55.93
CA ARG A 446 26.28 -28.64 54.56
C ARG A 446 25.55 -29.48 53.54
N ASP A 447 25.17 -30.69 53.91
CA ASP A 447 24.58 -31.68 53.00
C ASP A 447 23.11 -31.42 52.69
N GLY A 448 22.46 -30.41 53.28
CA GLY A 448 21.03 -30.12 53.09
C GLY A 448 20.09 -30.95 53.97
N SER A 449 20.61 -31.74 54.91
CA SER A 449 19.82 -32.50 55.89
C SER A 449 19.09 -31.61 56.92
N GLY A 450 19.47 -30.35 57.05
CA GLY A 450 18.94 -29.41 58.05
C GLY A 450 19.42 -29.66 59.48
N ARG A 451 20.31 -30.64 59.72
CA ARG A 451 20.81 -30.95 61.06
C ARG A 451 21.74 -29.85 61.57
N LYS A 452 21.51 -29.42 62.81
CA LYS A 452 22.32 -28.42 63.52
C LYS A 452 22.53 -28.81 64.98
N ALA A 453 23.64 -28.41 65.56
CA ALA A 453 23.92 -28.51 66.98
C ALA A 453 24.45 -27.16 67.50
N ARG A 454 24.24 -26.90 68.79
CA ARG A 454 24.61 -25.64 69.43
C ARG A 454 25.35 -25.89 70.73
N VAL A 455 26.27 -25.00 71.07
CA VAL A 455 26.93 -24.98 72.38
C VAL A 455 27.04 -23.54 72.88
N ARG A 456 26.86 -23.35 74.18
CA ARG A 456 27.00 -22.05 74.86
C ARG A 456 28.36 -21.98 75.54
N ILE A 457 29.06 -20.86 75.39
CA ILE A 457 30.37 -20.61 75.98
C ILE A 457 30.31 -19.26 76.69
N ARG A 458 30.59 -19.24 78.00
CA ARG A 458 30.70 -17.99 78.78
C ARG A 458 32.10 -17.41 78.63
N LEU A 459 32.19 -16.16 78.21
CA LEU A 459 33.45 -15.48 77.99
C LEU A 459 33.90 -14.80 79.29
N LYS A 460 35.10 -15.13 79.77
CA LYS A 460 35.65 -14.62 81.03
C LYS A 460 36.76 -13.58 80.82
#